data_AF-A0AAD5QXB8-F1
#
_entry.id   AF-A0AAD5QXB8-F1
#
_cell.length_a   1.000
_cell.length_b   1.000
_cell.length_c   1.000
_cell.angle_alpha   90.00
_cell.angle_beta   90.00
_cell.angle_gamma   90.00
#
_symmetry.space_group_name_H-M   'P 1'
#
loop_
_entity.id
_entity.type
_entity.pdbx_description
1 polymer ?
#
loop_
_entity_poly.entity_id
_entity_poly.type
_entity_poly.pdbx_seq_one_letter_code
_entity_poly.pdbx_strand_id
1 'polypeptide(L)'
;MDQQTTRFEICLELSERYRRGNLELQHIVTCDEKKVSFENPHRHNEWRLPGQTMEHFLRDQKFNNTGEVEETLRNFFNSEDSVFYRRGIFMLLDLWLNVIDSEGDHFEY
;
A
#
# COMPACT_ATOMS: atom_id res chain seq x y z
N MET A 1 6.90 -10.21 -21.28
CA MET A 1 6.63 -10.71 -19.92
C MET A 1 5.24 -10.24 -19.57
N ASP A 2 4.34 -11.14 -19.21
CA ASP A 2 3.02 -10.74 -18.72
C ASP A 2 3.14 -10.11 -17.33
N GLN A 3 2.09 -9.41 -16.92
CA GLN A 3 2.06 -8.67 -15.67
C GLN A 3 2.18 -9.57 -14.44
N GLN A 4 1.66 -10.80 -14.51
CA GLN A 4 1.71 -11.77 -13.43
C GLN A 4 3.16 -12.18 -13.15
N THR A 5 3.88 -12.58 -14.19
CA THR A 5 5.30 -12.95 -14.12
C THR A 5 6.15 -11.80 -13.57
N THR A 6 5.91 -10.57 -14.05
CA THR A 6 6.63 -9.38 -13.54
C THR A 6 6.35 -9.14 -12.05
N ARG A 7 5.11 -9.32 -11.59
CA ARG A 7 4.77 -9.16 -10.16
C ARG A 7 5.46 -10.21 -9.29
N PHE A 8 5.47 -11.46 -9.74
CA PHE A 8 6.15 -12.56 -9.06
C PHE A 8 7.65 -12.27 -8.90
N GLU A 9 8.34 -11.95 -9.99
CA GLU A 9 9.78 -11.68 -9.98
C GLU A 9 10.15 -10.51 -9.06
N ILE A 10 9.37 -9.42 -9.10
CA ILE A 10 9.59 -8.25 -8.25
C ILE A 10 9.39 -8.59 -6.77
N CYS A 11 8.29 -9.28 -6.42
CA CYS A 11 8.01 -9.62 -5.01
C CYS A 11 9.04 -10.60 -4.45
N LEU A 12 9.50 -11.55 -5.28
CA LEU A 12 10.59 -12.45 -4.93
C LEU A 12 11.87 -11.67 -4.65
N GLU A 13 12.26 -10.74 -5.55
CA GLU A 13 13.45 -9.92 -5.36
C GLU A 13 13.38 -9.06 -4.09
N LEU A 14 12.24 -8.41 -3.82
CA LEU A 14 12.05 -7.58 -2.63
C LEU A 14 12.15 -8.41 -1.34
N SER A 15 11.56 -9.61 -1.32
CA SER A 15 11.67 -10.55 -0.21
C SER A 15 13.13 -10.99 0.04
N GLU A 16 13.87 -11.29 -1.02
CA GLU A 16 15.30 -11.61 -0.93
C GLU A 16 16.14 -10.45 -0.36
N ARG A 17 15.90 -9.23 -0.85
CA ARG A 17 16.61 -8.02 -0.38
C ARG A 17 16.33 -7.76 1.11
N TYR A 18 15.08 -7.89 1.53
CA TYR A 18 14.70 -7.79 2.94
C TYR A 18 15.41 -8.86 3.79
N ARG A 19 15.38 -10.13 3.35
CA ARG A 19 16.02 -11.23 4.09
C ARG A 19 17.53 -11.07 4.23
N ARG A 20 18.18 -10.47 3.22
CA ARG A 20 19.61 -10.18 3.23
C ARG A 20 19.98 -8.94 4.06
N GLY A 21 19.00 -8.22 4.59
CA GLY A 21 19.23 -6.95 5.30
C GLY A 21 19.57 -5.79 4.38
N ASN A 22 19.40 -5.95 3.06
CA ASN A 22 19.66 -4.91 2.06
C ASN A 22 18.44 -4.01 1.81
N LEU A 23 17.32 -4.27 2.49
CA LEU A 23 16.10 -3.49 2.43
C LEU A 23 15.48 -3.40 3.83
N GLU A 24 15.38 -2.19 4.36
CA GLU A 24 14.67 -1.93 5.61
C GLU A 24 13.28 -1.37 5.30
N LEU A 25 12.22 -2.04 5.75
CA LEU A 25 10.84 -1.65 5.41
C LEU A 25 10.50 -0.23 5.87
N GLN A 26 11.08 0.22 6.98
CA GLN A 26 10.87 1.58 7.51
C GLN A 26 11.33 2.68 6.54
N HIS A 27 12.26 2.39 5.64
CA HIS A 27 12.74 3.32 4.61
C HIS A 27 11.91 3.26 3.31
N ILE A 28 10.94 2.35 3.20
CA ILE A 28 10.06 2.26 2.03
C ILE A 28 8.93 3.30 2.11
N VAL A 29 8.60 3.81 3.30
CA VAL A 29 7.55 4.84 3.50
C VAL A 29 8.06 6.27 3.50
N THR A 30 9.36 6.47 3.51
CA THR A 30 9.89 7.73 2.99
C THR A 30 9.75 7.65 1.47
N CYS A 31 8.93 8.52 0.89
CA CYS A 31 8.88 8.78 -0.56
C CYS A 31 10.23 9.36 -1.09
N ASP A 32 11.37 8.91 -0.56
CA ASP A 32 12.71 9.38 -0.91
C ASP A 32 13.44 8.46 -1.89
N GLU A 33 12.92 7.28 -2.22
CA GLU A 33 13.33 6.58 -3.45
C GLU A 33 12.49 7.05 -4.66
N LYS A 34 12.95 8.15 -5.26
CA LYS A 34 12.48 8.65 -6.55
C LYS A 34 12.68 7.59 -7.65
N LYS A 35 11.63 6.81 -7.95
CA LYS A 35 11.07 6.54 -9.29
C LYS A 35 10.16 5.31 -9.23
N VAL A 36 8.89 5.55 -8.93
CA VAL A 36 7.83 4.69 -9.45
C VAL A 36 6.99 5.60 -10.34
N SER A 37 7.03 5.37 -11.66
CA SER A 37 6.11 6.02 -12.59
C SER A 37 4.71 5.55 -12.26
N PHE A 38 3.98 6.39 -11.51
CA PHE A 38 2.62 6.11 -11.09
C PHE A 38 1.66 6.41 -12.25
N GLU A 39 1.59 5.49 -13.21
CA GLU A 39 0.40 5.35 -14.03
C GLU A 39 -0.44 4.23 -13.41
N ASN A 40 -1.53 4.61 -12.74
CA ASN A 40 -2.56 3.68 -12.28
C ASN A 40 -3.75 3.76 -13.25
N PRO A 41 -3.71 3.06 -14.40
CA PRO A 41 -4.85 2.98 -15.29
C PRO A 41 -5.91 2.12 -14.61
N HIS A 42 -6.93 2.78 -14.03
CA HIS A 42 -8.20 2.23 -13.52
C HIS A 42 -8.26 0.69 -13.43
N ARG A 43 -7.91 0.12 -12.28
CA ARG A 43 -8.08 -1.32 -12.03
C ARG A 43 -8.97 -1.60 -10.83
N HIS A 44 -9.81 -2.62 -11.02
CA HIS A 44 -10.93 -2.99 -10.18
C HIS A 44 -10.58 -3.77 -8.89
N ASN A 45 -9.29 -3.96 -8.55
CA ASN A 45 -8.89 -4.70 -7.36
C ASN A 45 -7.84 -3.88 -6.60
N GLU A 46 -8.31 -3.13 -5.60
CA GLU A 46 -7.48 -2.35 -4.69
C GLU A 46 -7.03 -3.21 -3.50
N TRP A 47 -5.81 -2.98 -3.03
CA TRP A 47 -5.31 -3.53 -1.77
C TRP A 47 -6.12 -2.96 -0.60
N ARG A 48 -7.14 -3.68 -0.15
CA ARG A 48 -8.07 -3.22 0.89
C ARG A 48 -7.80 -3.95 2.21
N LEU A 49 -7.56 -3.19 3.27
CA LEU A 49 -7.60 -3.69 4.63
C LEU A 49 -9.03 -3.64 5.17
N PRO A 50 -9.53 -4.67 5.85
CA PRO A 50 -10.81 -4.59 6.53
C PRO A 50 -10.77 -3.59 7.70
N GLY A 51 -11.62 -2.56 7.64
CA GLY A 51 -12.11 -1.85 8.83
C GLY A 51 -11.48 -0.50 9.22
N GLN A 52 -10.39 -0.04 8.60
CA GLN A 52 -9.75 1.26 8.96
C GLN A 52 -9.11 1.96 7.75
N THR A 53 -9.78 1.89 6.59
CA THR A 53 -9.30 2.58 5.38
C THR A 53 -9.90 3.98 5.30
N MET A 54 -9.14 4.91 4.72
CA MET A 54 -9.63 6.25 4.39
C MET A 54 -10.93 6.19 3.56
N GLU A 55 -11.12 5.16 2.73
CA GLU A 55 -12.39 4.90 2.04
C GLU A 55 -13.58 4.75 3.01
N HIS A 56 -13.45 3.94 4.07
CA HIS A 56 -14.51 3.78 5.07
C HIS A 56 -14.78 5.10 5.80
N PHE A 57 -13.73 5.83 6.13
CA PHE A 57 -13.84 7.13 6.77
C PHE A 57 -14.57 8.16 5.88
N LEU A 58 -14.37 8.10 4.57
CA LEU A 58 -14.94 9.04 3.59
C LEU A 58 -16.29 8.61 3.00
N ARG A 59 -16.71 7.35 3.15
CA ARG A 59 -17.83 6.73 2.40
C ARG A 59 -19.14 7.51 2.47
N ASP A 60 -19.43 8.13 3.60
CA ASP A 60 -20.69 8.86 3.83
C ASP A 60 -20.50 10.38 3.94
N GLN A 61 -19.30 10.88 3.63
CA GLN A 61 -18.99 12.30 3.73
C GLN A 61 -19.31 13.04 2.43
N LYS A 62 -19.88 14.24 2.55
CA LYS A 62 -20.11 15.16 1.44
C LYS A 62 -19.39 16.46 1.73
N PHE A 63 -18.62 16.92 0.75
CA PHE A 63 -17.83 18.14 0.85
C PHE A 63 -18.38 19.19 -0.10
N ASN A 64 -18.52 20.42 0.38
CA ASN A 64 -19.00 21.56 -0.41
C ASN A 64 -17.86 22.37 -1.02
N ASN A 65 -16.64 22.21 -0.51
CA ASN A 65 -15.45 22.90 -0.99
C ASN A 65 -14.16 22.13 -0.64
N THR A 66 -13.04 22.55 -1.23
CA THR A 66 -11.72 21.93 -1.01
C THR A 66 -11.17 22.15 0.40
N GLY A 67 -11.58 23.20 1.11
CA GLY A 67 -11.18 23.44 2.50
C GLY A 67 -11.73 22.38 3.46
N GLU A 68 -13.00 21.99 3.28
CA GLU A 68 -13.61 20.89 4.05
C GLU A 68 -12.90 19.56 3.80
N VAL A 69 -12.49 19.30 2.55
CA VAL A 69 -11.68 18.11 2.22
C VAL A 69 -10.35 18.13 2.96
N GLU A 70 -9.64 19.27 2.93
CA GLU A 70 -8.34 19.41 3.57
C GLU A 70 -8.43 19.23 5.09
N GLU A 71 -9.40 19.88 5.73
CA GLU A 71 -9.63 19.77 7.17
C GLU A 71 -9.96 18.33 7.57
N THR A 72 -10.81 17.67 6.79
CA THR A 72 -11.23 16.29 7.10
C THR A 72 -10.06 15.31 6.95
N LEU A 73 -9.27 15.43 5.89
CA LEU A 73 -8.06 14.61 5.71
C LEU A 73 -7.03 14.87 6.81
N ARG A 74 -6.83 16.13 7.19
CA ARG A 74 -5.95 16.51 8.29
C ARG A 74 -6.40 15.86 9.60
N ASN A 75 -7.70 15.87 9.90
CA ASN A 75 -8.24 15.24 11.09
C ASN A 75 -8.07 13.71 11.07
N PHE A 76 -8.30 13.08 9.92
CA PHE A 76 -8.05 11.64 9.73
C PHE A 76 -6.58 11.28 10.01
N PHE A 77 -5.64 11.92 9.35
CA PHE A 77 -4.22 11.61 9.53
C PHE A 77 -3.72 11.90 10.96
N ASN A 78 -4.29 12.90 11.63
CA ASN A 78 -4.00 13.21 13.03
C ASN A 78 -4.66 12.24 14.02
N SER A 79 -5.75 11.56 13.64
CA SER A 79 -6.39 10.56 14.50
C SER A 79 -5.69 9.21 14.47
N GLU A 80 -4.92 8.92 13.41
CA GLU A 80 -4.14 7.70 13.31
C GLU A 80 -2.82 7.81 14.09
N ASP A 81 -2.43 6.74 14.77
CA ASP A 81 -1.17 6.68 15.50
C ASP A 81 -0.01 6.20 14.61
N SER A 82 1.23 6.29 15.11
CA SER A 82 2.40 5.79 14.37
C SER A 82 2.36 4.27 14.16
N VAL A 83 1.58 3.54 14.96
CA VAL A 83 1.41 2.09 14.85
C VAL A 83 0.57 1.75 13.62
N PHE A 84 -0.43 2.55 13.25
CA PHE A 84 -1.21 2.42 12.03
C PHE A 84 -0.32 2.41 10.79
N TYR A 85 0.52 3.43 10.62
CA TYR A 85 1.44 3.53 9.47
C TYR A 85 2.50 2.43 9.49
N ARG A 86 3.05 2.14 10.67
CA ARG A 86 4.00 1.03 10.84
C ARG A 86 3.37 -0.29 10.44
N ARG A 87 2.14 -0.57 10.85
CA ARG A 87 1.45 -1.81 10.49
C ARG A 87 1.33 -1.93 8.97
N GLY A 88 0.90 -0.87 8.28
CA GLY A 88 0.81 -0.86 6.81
C GLY A 88 2.14 -1.18 6.12
N ILE A 89 3.25 -0.62 6.64
CA ILE A 89 4.61 -0.92 6.15
C ILE A 89 4.97 -2.39 6.30
N PHE A 90 4.75 -2.93 7.50
CA PHE A 90 5.16 -4.30 7.81
C PHE A 90 4.33 -5.34 7.05
N MET A 91 3.10 -4.99 6.65
CA MET A 91 2.27 -5.83 5.78
C MET A 91 2.83 -6.03 4.37
N LEU A 92 3.79 -5.21 3.92
CA LEU A 92 4.44 -5.42 2.63
C LEU A 92 5.10 -6.81 2.53
N LEU A 93 5.62 -7.35 3.63
CA LEU A 93 6.17 -8.70 3.65
C LEU A 93 5.10 -9.75 3.36
N ASP A 94 3.99 -9.69 4.08
CA ASP A 94 2.87 -10.62 3.91
C ASP A 94 2.33 -10.53 2.48
N LEU A 95 2.26 -9.31 1.92
CA LEU A 95 1.86 -9.09 0.54
C LEU A 95 2.83 -9.71 -0.47
N TRP A 96 4.14 -9.50 -0.31
CA TRP A 96 5.12 -10.10 -1.21
C TRP A 96 5.08 -11.63 -1.15
N LEU A 97 4.96 -12.19 0.05
CA LEU A 97 4.84 -13.64 0.24
C LEU A 97 3.58 -14.19 -0.41
N ASN A 98 2.43 -13.54 -0.22
CA ASN A 98 1.19 -13.96 -0.87
C ASN A 98 1.29 -13.91 -2.40
N VAL A 99 1.98 -12.91 -2.98
CA VAL A 99 2.22 -12.86 -4.44
C VAL A 99 3.10 -14.03 -4.89
N ILE A 100 4.12 -14.38 -4.10
CA ILE A 100 5.00 -15.52 -4.41
C ILE A 100 4.22 -16.83 -4.34
N ASP A 101 3.45 -17.03 -3.26
CA ASP A 101 2.64 -18.23 -3.04
C ASP A 101 1.53 -18.38 -4.09
N SER A 102 1.04 -17.27 -4.63
CA SER A 102 0.06 -17.25 -5.72
C SER A 102 0.69 -17.25 -7.12
N GLU A 103 2.00 -17.48 -7.26
CA GLU A 103 2.70 -17.45 -8.56
C GLU A 103 2.42 -16.17 -9.37
N GLY A 104 2.32 -15.02 -8.69
CA GLY A 104 2.04 -13.73 -9.31
C GLY A 104 0.57 -13.40 -9.53
N ASP A 105 -0.37 -14.28 -9.15
CA ASP A 105 -1.82 -14.02 -9.27
C ASP A 105 -2.31 -12.94 -8.29
N HIS A 106 -3.56 -12.53 -8.48
CA HIS A 106 -4.27 -11.74 -7.48
C HIS A 106 -4.82 -12.68 -6.41
N PHE A 107 -4.77 -12.24 -5.16
CA PHE A 107 -5.32 -12.96 -4.02
C PHE A 107 -6.26 -12.04 -3.24
N GLU A 108 -7.28 -12.62 -2.64
CA GLU A 108 -8.21 -11.93 -1.76
C GLU A 108 -7.70 -11.96 -0.31
N TYR A 109 -8.13 -10.97 0.48
CA TYR A 109 -7.81 -10.80 1.91
C TYR A 109 -9.08 -10.91 2.75
#